data_AF-A0A9W9AB12-F1
#
_entry.id   AF-A0A9W9AB12-F1
#
_cell.length_a   1.000
_cell.length_b   1.000
_cell.length_c   1.000
_cell.angle_alpha   90.00
_cell.angle_beta   90.00
_cell.angle_gamma   90.00
#
_symmetry.space_group_name_H-M   'P 1'
#
loop_
_entity.id
_entity.type
_entity.pdbx_description
1 polymer ?
#
loop_
_entity_poly.entity_id
_entity_poly.type
_entity_poly.pdbx_seq_one_letter_code
_entity_poly.pdbx_strand_id
1 'polypeptide(L)'
;MVATLSTTPSPPPSSLVLELLTGEMSSGSSIATPRKFIFKEPTKQLRRGKACLNCRFHKIKCDGVRPVCGSCMRLPRDEECEYAGGPSRTKELEQRVIRLKARVRELESPELTDSGVHLSDPFHAMDTGGLLSMPGSVAHSNSDHSSSSPRSSYDPLLGSPEPSVSIITMLLNNFLPSATQFGFFLHLERFRSAALLKAHFGDSSRPSPALLNTTYLWGTHLSPVDAVRSNETVFLNRALQQVSIEIPSAIHSAQIMHTIQAEVLLSTYFFRKNQLLEAEFHLNGAVSLAQSAGLHQIRSDRVFSSPVVSVLLETEMFLPPARDVIEEGERINGFWAVYCLHRLISITLGNTSKCFGGLDSPRYEVDTPWPQEYESGLYNSGAYGHSTIDLFIHGLSPISNLSSELSSYAKAVVILHSVTALTHKFNRIETENAYAAFVNECLVIESLLARFHPSLPSLHVDNSFLDYSTTPPSPSNSRSSLVVTHVLVSCAYMQMQKIFSSCGVHDALERSIGTAKEIIRILGDLNQVGLPHLNPILGTLCVMACSVLGDELARTEMLGDWNLDNPSQINPDVLRQGLEVGMTTMSILAMDSPLMKYQMSKLQNSYPFIL
;
A
#
# COMPACT_ATOMS: atom_id res chain seq x y z
N MET A 1 44.26 17.54 -11.72
CA MET A 1 43.35 18.27 -12.63
C MET A 1 42.50 17.22 -13.33
N VAL A 2 41.17 17.27 -13.34
CA VAL A 2 40.22 18.21 -12.71
C VAL A 2 39.29 17.43 -11.79
N ALA A 3 38.84 18.03 -10.69
CA ALA A 3 37.88 17.40 -9.77
C ALA A 3 36.44 17.79 -10.14
N THR A 4 35.53 16.81 -10.17
CA THR A 4 34.08 17.04 -10.20
C THR A 4 33.51 16.68 -8.84
N LEU A 5 33.45 17.67 -7.94
CA LEU A 5 32.78 17.54 -6.65
C LEU A 5 31.29 17.33 -6.89
N SER A 6 30.75 16.20 -6.42
CA SER A 6 29.29 16.01 -6.32
C SER A 6 28.77 16.84 -5.15
N THR A 7 28.34 18.08 -5.43
CA THR A 7 27.71 18.95 -4.44
C THR A 7 26.33 18.43 -4.10
N THR A 8 26.22 17.66 -3.01
CA THR A 8 24.94 17.35 -2.37
C THR A 8 24.23 18.66 -2.00
N PRO A 9 22.94 18.85 -2.32
CA PRO A 9 22.21 20.03 -1.86
C PRO A 9 22.15 20.03 -0.33
N SER A 10 22.48 21.16 0.28
CA SER A 10 22.35 21.34 1.73
C SER A 10 20.87 21.38 2.13
N PRO A 11 20.44 20.65 3.18
CA PRO A 11 19.07 20.77 3.68
C PRO A 11 18.78 22.19 4.18
N PRO A 12 17.51 22.64 4.15
CA PRO A 12 17.11 23.94 4.69
C PRO A 12 17.38 24.04 6.21
N PRO A 13 17.53 25.26 6.76
CA PRO A 13 17.96 25.46 8.14
C PRO A 13 16.96 24.87 9.14
N SER A 14 17.44 23.91 9.94
CA SER A 14 16.62 23.10 10.87
C SER A 14 15.92 23.91 11.98
N SER A 15 16.24 25.19 12.18
CA SER A 15 15.63 26.04 13.21
C SER A 15 14.15 26.34 12.91
N LEU A 16 13.83 26.83 11.71
CA LEU A 16 12.45 27.09 11.29
C LEU A 16 11.62 25.80 11.24
N VAL A 17 12.29 24.70 10.91
CA VAL A 17 11.70 23.36 10.88
C VAL A 17 11.31 22.90 12.28
N LEU A 18 12.20 23.06 13.26
CA LEU A 18 11.92 22.75 14.66
C LEU A 18 10.85 23.69 15.21
N GLU A 19 10.92 25.00 14.94
CA GLU A 19 9.89 25.98 15.35
C GLU A 19 8.49 25.64 14.82
N LEU A 20 8.37 25.06 13.62
CA LEU A 20 7.08 24.60 13.05
C LEU A 20 6.61 23.24 13.58
N LEU A 21 7.51 22.37 14.05
CA LEU A 21 7.18 21.04 14.59
C LEU A 21 7.07 21.00 16.12
N THR A 22 7.69 21.95 16.83
CA THR A 22 7.66 22.05 18.31
C THR A 22 6.98 23.31 18.82
N GLY A 23 6.81 24.35 17.99
CA GLY A 23 5.79 25.38 18.17
C GLY A 23 6.00 26.41 19.29
N GLU A 24 7.06 27.23 19.24
CA GLU A 24 7.10 28.49 20.00
C GLU A 24 7.58 29.68 19.15
N MET A 25 6.72 30.69 18.96
CA MET A 25 7.18 32.06 18.69
C MET A 25 7.36 32.80 20.01
N SER A 26 8.52 33.45 20.18
CA SER A 26 8.91 34.17 21.40
C SER A 26 7.88 35.26 21.81
N SER A 27 7.81 35.70 23.08
CA SER A 27 8.94 35.91 23.99
C SER A 27 8.56 35.98 25.48
N GLY A 28 9.46 35.49 26.34
CA GLY A 28 9.57 35.96 27.73
C GLY A 28 9.77 34.89 28.82
N SER A 29 10.95 34.94 29.47
CA SER A 29 11.25 34.42 30.83
C SER A 29 11.40 32.90 31.06
N SER A 30 12.66 32.50 31.26
CA SER A 30 13.12 31.37 32.11
C SER A 30 12.71 29.95 31.72
N ILE A 31 13.63 29.26 31.03
CA ILE A 31 13.63 27.80 30.83
C ILE A 31 13.47 27.06 32.17
N ALA A 32 12.58 26.07 32.19
CA ALA A 32 12.56 25.00 33.19
C ALA A 32 12.54 23.65 32.46
N THR A 33 13.48 22.77 32.78
CA THR A 33 13.75 21.51 32.05
C THR A 33 12.51 20.63 31.85
N PRO A 34 12.33 19.98 30.68
CA PRO A 34 11.25 19.01 30.47
C PRO A 34 11.37 17.87 31.49
N ARG A 35 10.29 17.58 32.21
CA ARG A 35 10.27 16.49 33.18
C ARG A 35 9.88 15.18 32.49
N LYS A 36 10.74 14.17 32.67
CA LYS A 36 10.63 12.76 32.27
C LYS A 36 9.19 12.26 32.03
N PHE A 37 9.02 11.46 30.98
CA PHE A 37 7.96 10.44 30.92
C PHE A 37 7.99 9.59 32.20
N ILE A 38 6.88 9.58 32.95
CA ILE A 38 6.71 8.82 34.18
C ILE A 38 5.31 8.18 34.13
N PHE A 39 5.22 6.90 34.52
CA PHE A 39 3.96 6.16 34.59
C PHE A 39 2.99 6.75 35.63
N LYS A 40 1.71 6.52 35.41
CA LYS A 40 0.58 7.28 35.98
C LYS A 40 0.22 6.86 37.41
N GLU A 41 0.31 7.79 38.37
CA GLU A 41 -0.12 7.59 39.78
C GLU A 41 -0.92 8.81 40.34
N PRO A 42 -1.61 8.70 41.50
CA PRO A 42 -2.83 9.47 41.78
C PRO A 42 -2.69 10.93 42.27
N THR A 43 -3.78 11.69 42.08
CA THR A 43 -3.84 13.17 42.11
C THR A 43 -4.04 13.84 43.48
N LYS A 44 -3.42 15.02 43.68
CA LYS A 44 -3.72 15.96 44.80
C LYS A 44 -4.80 17.00 44.43
N GLN A 45 -5.37 17.67 45.43
CA GLN A 45 -6.58 18.52 45.30
C GLN A 45 -6.31 20.01 45.05
N LEU A 46 -7.30 20.72 44.49
CA LEU A 46 -7.21 22.14 44.09
C LEU A 46 -7.53 23.14 45.22
N ARG A 47 -7.03 24.38 45.09
CA ARG A 47 -7.37 25.52 45.98
C ARG A 47 -8.70 26.18 45.56
N ARG A 48 -9.40 26.78 46.53
CA ARG A 48 -10.68 27.48 46.33
C ARG A 48 -10.55 28.61 45.29
N GLY A 49 -11.58 28.79 44.45
CA GLY A 49 -11.73 29.95 43.55
C GLY A 49 -11.15 29.82 42.14
N LYS A 50 -10.50 28.71 41.77
CA LYS A 50 -9.85 28.52 40.45
C LYS A 50 -10.57 27.55 39.48
N ALA A 51 -11.83 27.22 39.74
CA ALA A 51 -12.65 26.41 38.83
C ALA A 51 -13.06 27.16 37.56
N CYS A 52 -13.34 26.44 36.46
CA CYS A 52 -13.98 27.04 35.27
C CYS A 52 -15.43 27.47 35.57
N LEU A 53 -16.05 28.22 34.66
CA LEU A 53 -17.42 28.71 34.85
C LEU A 53 -18.45 27.57 34.94
N ASN A 54 -18.42 26.61 34.03
CA ASN A 54 -19.32 25.45 34.00
C ASN A 54 -19.16 24.53 35.24
N CYS A 55 -17.92 24.06 35.53
CA CYS A 55 -17.59 23.31 36.76
C CYS A 55 -18.06 24.06 38.04
N ARG A 56 -18.02 25.40 38.06
CA ARG A 56 -18.47 26.25 39.19
C ARG A 56 -20.00 26.40 39.26
N PHE A 57 -20.69 26.57 38.14
CA PHE A 57 -22.13 26.74 38.06
C PHE A 57 -22.88 25.51 38.59
N HIS A 58 -22.50 24.31 38.13
CA HIS A 58 -23.07 23.05 38.60
C HIS A 58 -22.54 22.57 39.97
N LYS A 59 -21.70 23.36 40.65
CA LYS A 59 -21.15 23.08 42.00
C LYS A 59 -20.38 21.74 42.12
N ILE A 60 -19.81 21.25 41.02
CA ILE A 60 -19.06 19.98 40.97
C ILE A 60 -17.57 20.17 41.22
N LYS A 61 -16.84 19.08 41.54
CA LYS A 61 -15.40 19.14 41.82
C LYS A 61 -14.61 19.42 40.54
N CYS A 62 -14.02 20.60 40.48
CA CYS A 62 -13.10 21.01 39.41
C CYS A 62 -11.66 20.57 39.75
N ASP A 63 -10.98 19.96 38.78
CA ASP A 63 -9.53 19.68 38.79
C ASP A 63 -8.70 20.84 38.21
N GLY A 64 -9.35 21.81 37.55
CA GLY A 64 -8.75 23.09 37.17
C GLY A 64 -7.85 23.05 35.94
N VAL A 65 -7.79 21.90 35.26
CA VAL A 65 -7.08 21.72 33.98
C VAL A 65 -7.65 22.67 32.93
N ARG A 66 -6.77 23.21 32.08
CA ARG A 66 -7.12 24.05 30.93
C ARG A 66 -6.70 23.35 29.64
N PRO A 67 -7.41 23.52 28.51
CA PRO A 67 -8.57 24.40 28.33
C PRO A 67 -9.85 23.93 29.03
N VAL A 68 -10.02 22.61 29.27
CA VAL A 68 -11.25 22.01 29.81
C VAL A 68 -10.97 21.32 31.15
N CYS A 69 -11.76 21.61 32.21
CA CYS A 69 -11.71 20.86 33.46
C CYS A 69 -12.11 19.39 33.20
N GLY A 70 -11.36 18.42 33.70
CA GLY A 70 -11.57 16.99 33.45
C GLY A 70 -12.90 16.44 33.98
N SER A 71 -13.66 17.23 34.74
CA SER A 71 -15.07 16.96 35.07
C SER A 71 -16.04 17.38 33.97
N CYS A 72 -15.82 18.51 33.26
CA CYS A 72 -16.55 18.85 32.04
C CYS A 72 -16.10 18.01 30.82
N MET A 73 -14.85 17.52 30.81
CA MET A 73 -14.38 16.61 29.76
C MET A 73 -15.08 15.23 29.81
N ARG A 74 -15.37 14.72 31.02
CA ARG A 74 -16.07 13.44 31.22
C ARG A 74 -17.59 13.55 31.17
N LEU A 75 -18.12 14.74 31.44
CA LEU A 75 -19.54 15.09 31.32
C LEU A 75 -19.64 16.38 30.51
N PRO A 76 -19.46 16.32 29.18
CA PRO A 76 -19.77 17.45 28.31
C PRO A 76 -21.24 17.83 28.48
N ARG A 77 -21.50 19.13 28.38
CA ARG A 77 -22.82 19.77 28.54
C ARG A 77 -22.94 20.87 27.49
N ASP A 78 -24.15 21.41 27.35
CA ASP A 78 -24.50 22.34 26.27
C ASP A 78 -23.75 23.69 26.33
N GLU A 79 -23.11 24.02 27.47
CA GLU A 79 -22.21 25.16 27.62
C GLU A 79 -20.73 24.72 27.67
N GLU A 80 -19.86 25.42 26.92
CA GLU A 80 -18.43 25.14 26.89
C GLU A 80 -17.70 25.40 28.22
N CYS A 81 -16.47 24.88 28.33
CA CYS A 81 -15.69 24.90 29.57
C CYS A 81 -14.93 26.21 29.80
N GLU A 82 -15.62 27.35 29.75
CA GLU A 82 -14.96 28.66 29.64
C GLU A 82 -14.21 29.12 30.90
N TYR A 83 -13.13 29.89 30.66
CA TYR A 83 -12.35 30.65 31.63
C TYR A 83 -12.06 32.07 31.07
N ALA A 84 -12.92 33.03 31.39
CA ALA A 84 -13.04 34.34 30.70
C ALA A 84 -11.75 35.13 30.35
N GLY A 85 -11.71 35.61 29.09
CA GLY A 85 -10.78 36.63 28.54
C GLY A 85 -10.83 36.75 27.00
N GLY A 86 -11.22 37.92 26.44
CA GLY A 86 -11.30 38.22 24.98
C GLY A 86 -10.08 38.99 24.43
N PRO A 87 -10.15 39.79 23.31
CA PRO A 87 -11.29 40.24 22.46
C PRO A 87 -11.02 40.06 20.92
N SER A 88 -11.62 40.80 19.97
CA SER A 88 -13.02 40.72 19.49
C SER A 88 -13.13 40.95 17.95
N ARG A 89 -14.26 40.54 17.35
CA ARG A 89 -14.50 40.27 15.90
C ARG A 89 -14.54 41.46 14.93
N THR A 90 -14.62 42.71 15.39
CA THR A 90 -15.05 43.84 14.53
C THR A 90 -14.01 44.26 13.47
N LYS A 91 -12.70 44.16 13.77
CA LYS A 91 -11.63 44.64 12.88
C LYS A 91 -11.47 43.87 11.56
N GLU A 92 -11.83 42.58 11.53
CA GLU A 92 -11.71 41.76 10.31
C GLU A 92 -12.68 42.22 9.20
N LEU A 93 -13.85 42.72 9.59
CA LEU A 93 -14.89 43.14 8.67
C LEU A 93 -14.49 44.41 7.91
N GLU A 94 -13.85 45.37 8.57
CA GLU A 94 -13.37 46.63 7.97
C GLU A 94 -12.33 46.37 6.88
N GLN A 95 -11.36 45.49 7.14
CA GLN A 95 -10.32 45.12 6.16
C GLN A 95 -10.91 44.44 4.91
N ARG A 96 -11.97 43.62 5.07
CA ARG A 96 -12.59 42.88 3.96
C ARG A 96 -13.34 43.79 2.99
N VAL A 97 -13.97 44.86 3.49
CA VAL A 97 -14.68 45.86 2.66
C VAL A 97 -13.72 46.65 1.78
N ILE A 98 -12.53 47.00 2.28
CA ILE A 98 -11.52 47.76 1.52
C ILE A 98 -11.03 46.95 0.30
N ARG A 99 -10.70 45.66 0.49
CA ARG A 99 -10.18 44.79 -0.58
C ARG A 99 -11.16 44.62 -1.73
N LEU A 100 -12.45 44.47 -1.45
CA LEU A 100 -13.49 44.25 -2.47
C LEU A 100 -13.70 45.47 -3.39
N LYS A 101 -13.65 46.69 -2.84
CA LYS A 101 -13.84 47.93 -3.62
C LYS A 101 -12.72 48.22 -4.63
N ALA A 102 -11.53 47.63 -4.45
CA ALA A 102 -10.44 47.76 -5.41
C ALA A 102 -10.69 46.92 -6.69
N ARG A 103 -11.08 45.64 -6.51
CA ARG A 103 -11.21 44.69 -7.63
C ARG A 103 -12.37 45.00 -8.58
N VAL A 104 -13.44 45.65 -8.10
CA VAL A 104 -14.55 46.08 -8.96
C VAL A 104 -14.09 47.12 -9.98
N ARG A 105 -13.35 48.15 -9.53
CA ARG A 105 -12.84 49.23 -10.39
C ARG A 105 -11.90 48.74 -11.49
N GLU A 106 -11.20 47.63 -11.24
CA GLU A 106 -10.28 46.97 -12.18
C GLU A 106 -11.02 46.23 -13.32
N LEU A 107 -12.31 45.92 -13.13
CA LEU A 107 -13.16 45.19 -14.08
C LEU A 107 -14.11 46.11 -14.87
N GLU A 108 -14.21 47.39 -14.49
CA GLU A 108 -15.13 48.38 -15.07
C GLU A 108 -14.54 49.22 -16.20
N SER A 109 -13.27 48.99 -16.61
CA SER A 109 -12.58 49.75 -17.66
C SER A 109 -12.06 48.86 -18.81
N PRO A 110 -12.91 48.50 -19.80
CA PRO A 110 -12.58 47.54 -20.86
C PRO A 110 -12.12 48.20 -22.18
N GLU A 111 -11.08 49.05 -22.14
CA GLU A 111 -10.39 49.52 -23.36
C GLU A 111 -8.86 49.42 -23.17
N LEU A 112 -8.13 49.20 -24.27
CA LEU A 112 -6.67 49.08 -24.37
C LEU A 112 -6.03 47.79 -23.79
N THR A 113 -6.33 46.64 -24.39
CA THR A 113 -5.26 45.73 -24.88
C THR A 113 -5.80 44.76 -25.93
N ASP A 114 -5.75 45.18 -27.20
CA ASP A 114 -6.09 44.35 -28.36
C ASP A 114 -4.86 43.55 -28.84
N SER A 115 -5.04 42.24 -29.08
CA SER A 115 -4.22 41.35 -29.94
C SER A 115 -4.70 39.90 -29.80
N GLY A 116 -5.69 39.49 -30.60
CA GLY A 116 -6.16 38.11 -30.66
C GLY A 116 -5.39 37.21 -31.64
N VAL A 117 -5.52 35.89 -31.50
CA VAL A 117 -5.17 34.90 -32.54
C VAL A 117 -6.34 33.92 -32.70
N HIS A 118 -6.66 33.59 -33.95
CA HIS A 118 -7.87 32.86 -34.35
C HIS A 118 -7.61 31.37 -34.52
N LEU A 119 -8.58 30.52 -34.17
CA LEU A 119 -8.54 29.07 -34.43
C LEU A 119 -8.78 28.75 -35.92
N SER A 120 -8.35 27.57 -36.35
CA SER A 120 -8.56 27.02 -37.70
C SER A 120 -8.64 25.48 -37.64
N ASP A 121 -9.53 24.89 -38.44
CA ASP A 121 -9.92 23.47 -38.40
C ASP A 121 -10.16 22.94 -39.83
N PRO A 122 -9.57 21.80 -40.24
CA PRO A 122 -9.81 21.23 -41.57
C PRO A 122 -10.09 19.71 -41.58
N PHE A 123 -11.27 19.28 -41.12
CA PHE A 123 -11.85 17.99 -41.55
C PHE A 123 -12.68 18.16 -42.83
N HIS A 124 -12.13 17.83 -44.02
CA HIS A 124 -12.94 17.54 -45.22
C HIS A 124 -12.13 16.89 -46.36
N ALA A 125 -12.38 15.60 -46.64
CA ALA A 125 -12.49 15.01 -47.99
C ALA A 125 -12.73 13.49 -47.89
N MET A 126 -13.65 12.96 -48.69
CA MET A 126 -13.79 11.52 -48.96
C MET A 126 -13.67 11.26 -50.47
N ASP A 127 -13.27 10.02 -50.79
CA ASP A 127 -14.02 9.09 -51.65
C ASP A 127 -13.29 8.53 -52.90
N THR A 128 -13.84 7.40 -53.37
CA THR A 128 -13.64 6.66 -54.63
C THR A 128 -12.46 5.67 -54.68
N GLY A 129 -12.80 4.38 -54.73
CA GLY A 129 -11.86 3.26 -54.76
C GLY A 129 -11.51 2.74 -56.16
N GLY A 130 -10.71 1.67 -56.21
CA GLY A 130 -10.30 0.96 -57.43
C GLY A 130 -9.70 -0.41 -57.09
N LEU A 131 -9.86 -1.40 -57.97
CA LEU A 131 -9.51 -2.81 -57.74
C LEU A 131 -8.45 -3.32 -58.73
N LEU A 132 -7.93 -4.52 -58.42
CA LEU A 132 -7.19 -5.47 -59.28
C LEU A 132 -5.68 -5.20 -59.52
N SER A 133 -4.83 -6.15 -59.11
CA SER A 133 -4.25 -7.17 -60.03
C SER A 133 -3.30 -8.16 -59.34
N MET A 134 -3.21 -9.38 -59.87
CA MET A 134 -2.30 -10.48 -59.50
C MET A 134 -1.97 -11.33 -60.74
N PRO A 135 -0.78 -11.93 -60.81
CA PRO A 135 -0.60 -13.31 -61.33
C PRO A 135 0.33 -14.16 -60.42
N GLY A 136 0.34 -15.50 -60.42
CA GLY A 136 -0.34 -16.50 -61.26
C GLY A 136 0.66 -17.31 -62.12
N SER A 137 0.87 -18.63 -61.98
CA SER A 137 0.25 -19.64 -61.08
C SER A 137 1.35 -20.55 -60.46
N VAL A 138 1.36 -21.90 -60.31
CA VAL A 138 0.58 -23.07 -60.80
C VAL A 138 0.57 -24.17 -59.69
N ALA A 139 0.13 -25.42 -59.96
CA ALA A 139 -0.01 -26.49 -58.96
C ALA A 139 0.19 -27.92 -59.52
N HIS A 140 0.52 -28.92 -58.68
CA HIS A 140 -0.16 -30.24 -58.58
C HIS A 140 0.45 -31.27 -57.59
N SER A 141 -0.45 -31.92 -56.85
CA SER A 141 -0.56 -33.37 -56.50
C SER A 141 0.57 -34.19 -55.83
N ASN A 142 0.23 -34.63 -54.60
CA ASN A 142 0.34 -35.98 -54.01
C ASN A 142 1.70 -36.72 -53.80
N SER A 143 1.92 -37.06 -52.52
CA SER A 143 2.47 -38.31 -51.94
C SER A 143 3.76 -38.93 -52.50
N ASP A 144 4.76 -39.09 -51.62
CA ASP A 144 5.09 -40.45 -51.14
C ASP A 144 5.74 -40.46 -49.73
N HIS A 145 5.96 -41.65 -49.17
CA HIS A 145 6.40 -41.89 -47.79
C HIS A 145 7.91 -41.66 -47.55
N SER A 146 8.26 -41.11 -46.39
CA SER A 146 9.57 -41.31 -45.73
C SER A 146 9.47 -41.09 -44.22
N SER A 147 9.72 -42.13 -43.43
CA SER A 147 9.50 -42.15 -41.98
C SER A 147 10.76 -41.82 -41.19
N SER A 148 10.87 -40.58 -40.71
CA SER A 148 11.88 -40.16 -39.73
C SER A 148 11.22 -39.69 -38.42
N SER A 149 10.66 -40.62 -37.65
CA SER A 149 10.05 -40.31 -36.35
C SER A 149 11.11 -39.85 -35.33
N PRO A 150 11.03 -38.64 -34.77
CA PRO A 150 11.59 -38.38 -33.45
C PRO A 150 10.80 -39.25 -32.46
N ARG A 151 11.50 -39.97 -31.57
CA ARG A 151 10.82 -40.66 -30.47
C ARG A 151 10.32 -39.62 -29.48
N SER A 152 9.05 -39.21 -29.62
CA SER A 152 8.41 -38.34 -28.63
C SER A 152 8.29 -39.09 -27.31
N SER A 153 9.06 -38.67 -26.31
CA SER A 153 8.85 -39.10 -24.92
C SER A 153 7.48 -38.58 -24.46
N TYR A 154 6.53 -39.50 -24.25
CA TYR A 154 5.16 -39.15 -23.85
C TYR A 154 5.13 -38.66 -22.40
N ASP A 155 5.36 -37.37 -22.22
CA ASP A 155 5.18 -36.67 -20.94
C ASP A 155 3.67 -36.45 -20.65
N PRO A 156 3.13 -37.00 -19.54
CA PRO A 156 1.73 -36.83 -19.14
C PRO A 156 1.29 -35.38 -18.89
N LEU A 157 2.20 -34.43 -18.75
CA LEU A 157 1.91 -33.00 -18.58
C LEU A 157 1.90 -32.23 -19.91
N LEU A 158 2.70 -32.66 -20.89
CA LEU A 158 2.79 -31.99 -22.21
C LEU A 158 1.74 -32.47 -23.22
N GLY A 159 1.23 -33.69 -23.09
CA GLY A 159 0.32 -34.29 -24.07
C GLY A 159 -1.13 -33.78 -24.07
N SER A 160 -1.59 -33.11 -23.01
CA SER A 160 -2.96 -32.60 -22.87
C SER A 160 -3.00 -31.12 -22.43
N PRO A 161 -4.03 -30.35 -22.84
CA PRO A 161 -4.17 -28.94 -22.44
C PRO A 161 -4.38 -28.78 -20.92
N GLU A 162 -5.01 -29.79 -20.30
CA GLU A 162 -5.27 -29.87 -18.86
C GLU A 162 -4.64 -31.15 -18.28
N PRO A 163 -3.99 -31.11 -17.09
CA PRO A 163 -3.47 -32.30 -16.41
C PRO A 163 -4.59 -33.12 -15.74
N SER A 164 -4.27 -34.30 -15.21
CA SER A 164 -5.28 -35.16 -14.56
C SER A 164 -5.81 -34.55 -13.26
N VAL A 165 -7.08 -34.86 -12.90
CA VAL A 165 -7.74 -34.33 -11.69
C VAL A 165 -6.95 -34.61 -10.40
N SER A 166 -6.23 -35.73 -10.33
CA SER A 166 -5.33 -36.03 -9.20
C SER A 166 -4.16 -35.05 -9.11
N ILE A 167 -3.55 -34.69 -10.26
CA ILE A 167 -2.49 -33.69 -10.33
C ILE A 167 -3.05 -32.30 -10.01
N ILE A 168 -4.20 -31.92 -10.58
CA ILE A 168 -4.89 -30.66 -10.24
C ILE A 168 -5.12 -30.55 -8.73
N THR A 169 -5.65 -31.61 -8.10
CA THR A 169 -5.91 -31.64 -6.66
C THR A 169 -4.64 -31.46 -5.83
N MET A 170 -3.52 -32.06 -6.24
CA MET A 170 -2.21 -31.85 -5.62
C MET A 170 -1.72 -30.41 -5.78
N LEU A 171 -1.77 -29.84 -7.00
CA LEU A 171 -1.32 -28.47 -7.27
C LEU A 171 -2.16 -27.43 -6.50
N LEU A 172 -3.48 -27.62 -6.43
CA LEU A 172 -4.37 -26.80 -5.60
C LEU A 172 -4.06 -26.94 -4.11
N ASN A 173 -3.78 -28.15 -3.61
CA ASN A 173 -3.38 -28.37 -2.22
C ASN A 173 -2.01 -27.75 -1.88
N ASN A 174 -1.09 -27.60 -2.83
CA ASN A 174 0.20 -26.93 -2.61
C ASN A 174 0.04 -25.40 -2.52
N PHE A 175 -0.86 -24.81 -3.31
CA PHE A 175 -0.98 -23.35 -3.43
C PHE A 175 -2.07 -22.71 -2.55
N LEU A 176 -3.27 -23.27 -2.49
CA LEU A 176 -4.40 -22.65 -1.77
C LEU A 176 -4.08 -22.37 -0.28
N PRO A 177 -3.29 -23.20 0.45
CA PRO A 177 -2.85 -22.88 1.82
C PRO A 177 -1.89 -21.70 1.98
N SER A 178 -1.49 -21.00 0.91
CA SER A 178 -0.71 -19.75 0.98
C SER A 178 -1.21 -18.66 0.02
N ALA A 179 -2.30 -18.91 -0.72
CA ALA A 179 -2.71 -18.12 -1.88
C ALA A 179 -2.99 -16.63 -1.55
N THR A 180 -3.55 -16.32 -0.37
CA THR A 180 -3.80 -14.94 0.07
C THR A 180 -2.50 -14.15 0.28
N GLN A 181 -1.40 -14.79 0.66
CA GLN A 181 -0.07 -14.15 0.78
C GLN A 181 0.49 -13.73 -0.60
N PHE A 182 -0.06 -14.27 -1.69
CA PHE A 182 0.33 -13.99 -3.08
C PHE A 182 -0.75 -13.23 -3.88
N GLY A 183 -1.71 -12.59 -3.20
CA GLY A 183 -2.72 -11.75 -3.84
C GLY A 183 -3.91 -12.51 -4.43
N PHE A 184 -4.19 -13.72 -3.96
CA PHE A 184 -5.45 -14.39 -4.28
C PHE A 184 -6.62 -13.75 -3.53
N PHE A 185 -7.58 -13.19 -4.27
CA PHE A 185 -8.71 -12.40 -3.78
C PHE A 185 -10.09 -13.04 -4.08
N LEU A 186 -10.13 -14.06 -4.95
CA LEU A 186 -11.36 -14.82 -5.22
C LEU A 186 -11.70 -15.77 -4.04
N HIS A 187 -12.97 -16.14 -3.91
CA HIS A 187 -13.45 -17.00 -2.83
C HIS A 187 -12.89 -18.43 -2.99
N LEU A 188 -12.00 -18.83 -2.06
CA LEU A 188 -11.17 -20.03 -2.18
C LEU A 188 -11.98 -21.32 -2.40
N GLU A 189 -13.06 -21.55 -1.65
CA GLU A 189 -13.90 -22.75 -1.83
C GLU A 189 -14.73 -22.74 -3.12
N ARG A 190 -15.29 -21.59 -3.54
CA ARG A 190 -15.98 -21.46 -4.84
C ARG A 190 -15.02 -21.80 -5.98
N PHE A 191 -13.84 -21.16 -5.99
CA PHE A 191 -12.79 -21.42 -6.97
C PHE A 191 -12.35 -22.88 -6.98
N ARG A 192 -12.02 -23.45 -5.81
CA ARG A 192 -11.61 -24.86 -5.67
C ARG A 192 -12.67 -25.82 -6.21
N SER A 193 -13.94 -25.57 -5.91
CA SER A 193 -15.05 -26.41 -6.34
C SER A 193 -15.22 -26.35 -7.86
N ALA A 194 -15.21 -25.14 -8.44
CA ALA A 194 -15.31 -24.93 -9.89
C ALA A 194 -14.09 -25.50 -10.65
N ALA A 195 -12.89 -25.36 -10.10
CA ALA A 195 -11.65 -25.90 -10.69
C ALA A 195 -11.64 -27.44 -10.78
N LEU A 196 -12.35 -28.13 -9.88
CA LEU A 196 -12.43 -29.59 -9.82
C LEU A 196 -13.69 -30.18 -10.50
N LEU A 197 -14.52 -29.35 -11.16
CA LEU A 197 -15.66 -29.83 -11.95
C LEU A 197 -15.22 -30.72 -13.12
N LYS A 198 -15.96 -31.80 -13.35
CA LYS A 198 -15.79 -32.72 -14.50
C LYS A 198 -16.43 -32.15 -15.78
N ALA A 199 -16.11 -30.90 -16.11
CA ALA A 199 -16.52 -30.23 -17.34
C ALA A 199 -15.30 -29.89 -18.20
N HIS A 200 -15.51 -29.63 -19.50
CA HIS A 200 -14.41 -29.45 -20.46
C HIS A 200 -13.51 -28.25 -20.11
N PHE A 201 -12.24 -28.31 -20.53
CA PHE A 201 -11.33 -27.17 -20.37
C PHE A 201 -11.83 -25.99 -21.21
N GLY A 202 -12.03 -24.82 -20.57
CA GLY A 202 -12.65 -23.64 -21.20
C GLY A 202 -14.19 -23.59 -21.12
N ASP A 203 -14.85 -24.52 -20.42
CA ASP A 203 -16.27 -24.44 -20.09
C ASP A 203 -16.55 -23.24 -19.16
N SER A 204 -17.59 -22.45 -19.44
CA SER A 204 -17.96 -21.24 -18.67
C SER A 204 -18.40 -21.50 -17.22
N SER A 205 -18.65 -22.77 -16.85
CA SER A 205 -18.89 -23.18 -15.47
C SER A 205 -17.60 -23.34 -14.64
N ARG A 206 -16.42 -23.30 -15.28
CA ARG A 206 -15.10 -23.46 -14.65
C ARG A 206 -14.34 -22.11 -14.60
N PRO A 207 -13.30 -21.99 -13.76
CA PRO A 207 -12.40 -20.83 -13.79
C PRO A 207 -11.66 -20.76 -15.13
N SER A 208 -11.21 -19.56 -15.53
CA SER A 208 -10.68 -19.38 -16.89
C SER A 208 -9.40 -20.19 -17.16
N PRO A 209 -9.13 -20.52 -18.43
CA PRO A 209 -7.87 -21.15 -18.84
C PRO A 209 -6.60 -20.46 -18.33
N ALA A 210 -6.59 -19.12 -18.27
CA ALA A 210 -5.47 -18.37 -17.71
C ALA A 210 -5.34 -18.60 -16.20
N LEU A 211 -6.43 -18.36 -15.45
CA LEU A 211 -6.43 -18.51 -14.00
C LEU A 211 -6.08 -19.95 -13.56
N LEU A 212 -6.59 -20.96 -14.26
CA LEU A 212 -6.23 -22.36 -13.99
C LEU A 212 -4.72 -22.61 -14.21
N ASN A 213 -4.15 -22.20 -15.35
CA ASN A 213 -2.71 -22.42 -15.62
C ASN A 213 -1.81 -21.61 -14.68
N THR A 214 -2.16 -20.37 -14.33
CA THR A 214 -1.43 -19.59 -13.32
C THR A 214 -1.51 -20.23 -11.93
N THR A 215 -2.65 -20.82 -11.58
CA THR A 215 -2.80 -21.59 -10.32
C THR A 215 -1.95 -22.87 -10.34
N TYR A 216 -1.84 -23.55 -11.47
CA TYR A 216 -0.98 -24.73 -11.65
C TYR A 216 0.52 -24.37 -11.63
N LEU A 217 0.89 -23.19 -12.16
CA LEU A 217 2.22 -22.60 -12.01
C LEU A 217 2.57 -22.40 -10.54
N TRP A 218 1.71 -21.77 -9.75
CA TRP A 218 1.97 -21.62 -8.31
C TRP A 218 1.99 -22.96 -7.57
N GLY A 219 1.08 -23.88 -7.89
CA GLY A 219 1.05 -25.23 -7.31
C GLY A 219 2.25 -26.10 -7.66
N THR A 220 2.95 -25.81 -8.77
CA THR A 220 4.24 -26.45 -9.12
C THR A 220 5.41 -25.70 -8.47
N HIS A 221 5.43 -24.37 -8.52
CA HIS A 221 6.46 -23.51 -7.90
C HIS A 221 6.65 -23.79 -6.40
N LEU A 222 5.55 -23.90 -5.66
CA LEU A 222 5.53 -24.16 -4.21
C LEU A 222 5.63 -25.65 -3.85
N SER A 223 5.74 -26.56 -4.83
CA SER A 223 5.75 -28.00 -4.53
C SER A 223 7.03 -28.43 -3.80
N PRO A 224 6.94 -29.26 -2.73
CA PRO A 224 8.12 -29.83 -2.09
C PRO A 224 8.79 -30.96 -2.92
N VAL A 225 8.24 -31.31 -4.09
CA VAL A 225 8.72 -32.41 -4.95
C VAL A 225 9.40 -31.86 -6.19
N ASP A 226 10.70 -32.09 -6.34
CA ASP A 226 11.49 -31.54 -7.47
C ASP A 226 11.00 -31.97 -8.85
N ALA A 227 10.53 -33.22 -8.98
CA ALA A 227 9.91 -33.73 -10.22
C ALA A 227 8.55 -33.09 -10.55
N VAL A 228 7.97 -32.33 -9.62
CA VAL A 228 6.80 -31.45 -9.86
C VAL A 228 7.29 -30.03 -10.20
N ARG A 229 8.30 -29.52 -9.49
CA ARG A 229 8.92 -28.21 -9.74
C ARG A 229 9.54 -28.08 -11.13
N SER A 230 10.09 -29.15 -11.70
CA SER A 230 10.67 -29.17 -13.06
C SER A 230 9.71 -28.69 -14.16
N ASN A 231 8.40 -28.76 -13.91
CA ASN A 231 7.35 -28.46 -14.88
C ASN A 231 6.82 -27.02 -14.76
N GLU A 232 7.39 -26.21 -13.87
CA GLU A 232 7.10 -24.78 -13.67
C GLU A 232 7.10 -24.01 -15.00
N THR A 233 8.07 -24.28 -15.88
CA THR A 233 8.19 -23.64 -17.21
C THR A 233 7.03 -23.99 -18.15
N VAL A 234 6.44 -25.18 -18.03
CA VAL A 234 5.30 -25.61 -18.87
C VAL A 234 4.05 -24.81 -18.50
N PHE A 235 3.75 -24.71 -17.20
CA PHE A 235 2.59 -23.96 -16.73
C PHE A 235 2.77 -22.45 -16.88
N LEU A 236 4.00 -21.92 -16.74
CA LEU A 236 4.29 -20.52 -17.03
C LEU A 236 4.00 -20.17 -18.49
N ASN A 237 4.52 -20.96 -19.44
CA ASN A 237 4.28 -20.72 -20.86
C ASN A 237 2.78 -20.80 -21.21
N ARG A 238 2.04 -21.76 -20.63
CA ARG A 238 0.58 -21.84 -20.81
C ARG A 238 -0.15 -20.66 -20.20
N ALA A 239 0.20 -20.23 -18.99
CA ALA A 239 -0.41 -19.08 -18.33
C ALA A 239 -0.27 -17.81 -19.16
N LEU A 240 0.96 -17.50 -19.61
CA LEU A 240 1.25 -16.34 -20.47
C LEU A 240 0.47 -16.39 -21.80
N GLN A 241 0.42 -17.56 -22.45
CA GLN A 241 -0.35 -17.76 -23.68
C GLN A 241 -1.85 -17.52 -23.45
N GLN A 242 -2.44 -18.11 -22.40
CA GLN A 242 -3.87 -17.96 -22.13
C GLN A 242 -4.22 -16.52 -21.76
N VAL A 243 -3.45 -15.83 -20.92
CA VAL A 243 -3.66 -14.39 -20.64
C VAL A 243 -3.61 -13.55 -21.92
N SER A 244 -2.68 -13.83 -22.83
CA SER A 244 -2.56 -13.07 -24.10
C SER A 244 -3.69 -13.32 -25.12
N ILE A 245 -4.48 -14.37 -24.94
CA ILE A 245 -5.58 -14.78 -25.83
C ILE A 245 -6.95 -14.54 -25.18
N GLU A 246 -7.02 -14.45 -23.86
CA GLU A 246 -8.25 -14.25 -23.09
C GLU A 246 -8.75 -12.80 -23.21
N ILE A 247 -9.50 -12.52 -24.29
CA ILE A 247 -10.19 -11.24 -24.52
C ILE A 247 -11.26 -11.04 -23.42
N PRO A 248 -11.11 -10.08 -22.49
CA PRO A 248 -12.05 -9.93 -21.38
C PRO A 248 -13.29 -9.18 -21.87
N SER A 249 -14.42 -9.89 -21.96
CA SER A 249 -15.68 -9.31 -22.43
C SER A 249 -16.55 -8.83 -21.26
N ALA A 250 -17.09 -7.60 -21.34
CA ALA A 250 -17.96 -7.04 -20.29
C ALA A 250 -19.24 -7.87 -20.04
N ILE A 251 -19.64 -8.69 -21.02
CA ILE A 251 -20.72 -9.68 -20.95
C ILE A 251 -20.43 -10.78 -19.91
N HIS A 252 -19.16 -11.11 -19.66
CA HIS A 252 -18.72 -12.17 -18.77
C HIS A 252 -17.94 -11.61 -17.58
N SER A 253 -18.63 -11.06 -16.56
CA SER A 253 -18.00 -10.42 -15.40
C SER A 253 -16.94 -11.29 -14.70
N ALA A 254 -17.24 -12.58 -14.54
CA ALA A 254 -16.32 -13.54 -13.94
C ALA A 254 -15.02 -13.70 -14.75
N GLN A 255 -15.08 -13.58 -16.08
CA GLN A 255 -13.92 -13.68 -16.96
C GLN A 255 -12.92 -12.54 -16.68
N ILE A 256 -13.42 -11.30 -16.62
CA ILE A 256 -12.60 -10.11 -16.26
C ILE A 256 -11.94 -10.29 -14.88
N MET A 257 -12.69 -10.78 -13.89
CA MET A 257 -12.12 -11.05 -12.56
C MET A 257 -11.09 -12.19 -12.57
N HIS A 258 -11.28 -13.23 -13.38
CA HIS A 258 -10.30 -14.30 -13.58
C HIS A 258 -9.02 -13.80 -14.25
N THR A 259 -9.12 -12.94 -15.28
CA THR A 259 -7.95 -12.33 -15.93
C THR A 259 -7.17 -11.45 -14.95
N ILE A 260 -7.85 -10.56 -14.21
CA ILE A 260 -7.22 -9.73 -13.17
C ILE A 260 -6.53 -10.60 -12.11
N GLN A 261 -7.17 -11.69 -11.68
CA GLN A 261 -6.57 -12.63 -10.72
C GLN A 261 -5.32 -13.31 -11.29
N ALA A 262 -5.35 -13.73 -12.56
CA ALA A 262 -4.20 -14.34 -13.23
C ALA A 262 -3.03 -13.35 -13.38
N GLU A 263 -3.30 -12.10 -13.74
CA GLU A 263 -2.30 -11.03 -13.87
C GLU A 263 -1.65 -10.68 -12.52
N VAL A 264 -2.43 -10.55 -11.44
CA VAL A 264 -1.92 -10.35 -10.06
C VAL A 264 -0.99 -11.49 -9.63
N LEU A 265 -1.37 -12.74 -9.94
CA LEU A 265 -0.59 -13.92 -9.60
C LEU A 265 0.68 -14.07 -10.46
N LEU A 266 0.65 -13.71 -11.74
CA LEU A 266 1.84 -13.67 -12.61
C LEU A 266 2.80 -12.57 -12.17
N SER A 267 2.28 -11.36 -11.91
CA SER A 267 3.07 -10.25 -11.38
C SER A 267 3.77 -10.63 -10.07
N THR A 268 3.04 -11.23 -9.13
CA THR A 268 3.58 -11.68 -7.85
C THR A 268 4.60 -12.81 -7.99
N TYR A 269 4.42 -13.72 -8.97
CA TYR A 269 5.38 -14.79 -9.29
C TYR A 269 6.70 -14.21 -9.81
N PHE A 270 6.64 -13.31 -10.80
CA PHE A 270 7.82 -12.65 -11.35
C PHE A 270 8.51 -11.77 -10.30
N PHE A 271 7.74 -11.07 -9.46
CA PHE A 271 8.26 -10.30 -8.33
C PHE A 271 9.05 -11.19 -7.36
N ARG A 272 8.48 -12.34 -6.95
CA ARG A 272 9.15 -13.34 -6.09
C ARG A 272 10.42 -13.92 -6.73
N LYS A 273 10.44 -14.08 -8.07
CA LYS A 273 11.60 -14.49 -8.88
C LYS A 273 12.64 -13.40 -9.12
N ASN A 274 12.44 -12.17 -8.64
CA ASN A 274 13.26 -10.98 -8.92
C ASN A 274 13.28 -10.55 -10.42
N GLN A 275 12.23 -10.91 -11.16
CA GLN A 275 12.00 -10.52 -12.56
C GLN A 275 11.08 -9.28 -12.59
N LEU A 276 11.68 -8.13 -12.25
CA LEU A 276 10.92 -6.94 -11.85
C LEU A 276 10.22 -6.22 -13.02
N LEU A 277 10.73 -6.34 -14.25
CA LEU A 277 10.10 -5.72 -15.43
C LEU A 277 8.86 -6.51 -15.85
N GLU A 278 8.96 -7.84 -15.82
CA GLU A 278 7.87 -8.77 -16.07
C GLU A 278 6.79 -8.64 -14.97
N ALA A 279 7.20 -8.44 -13.71
CA ALA A 279 6.31 -8.13 -12.61
C ALA A 279 5.51 -6.84 -12.83
N GLU A 280 6.16 -5.74 -13.27
CA GLU A 280 5.49 -4.49 -13.61
C GLU A 280 4.60 -4.62 -14.86
N PHE A 281 4.98 -5.42 -15.86
CA PHE A 281 4.17 -5.65 -17.06
C PHE A 281 2.80 -6.25 -16.72
N HIS A 282 2.78 -7.39 -16.02
CA HIS A 282 1.54 -8.06 -15.62
C HIS A 282 0.73 -7.23 -14.62
N LEU A 283 1.41 -6.50 -13.73
CA LEU A 283 0.74 -5.55 -12.83
C LEU A 283 -0.02 -4.47 -13.61
N ASN A 284 0.60 -3.86 -14.62
CA ASN A 284 -0.05 -2.82 -15.43
C ASN A 284 -1.27 -3.36 -16.18
N GLY A 285 -1.23 -4.60 -16.67
CA GLY A 285 -2.40 -5.31 -17.22
C GLY A 285 -3.54 -5.38 -16.19
N ALA A 286 -3.24 -5.82 -14.97
CA ALA A 286 -4.22 -5.86 -13.88
C ALA A 286 -4.77 -4.46 -13.51
N VAL A 287 -3.93 -3.42 -13.50
CA VAL A 287 -4.34 -2.02 -13.24
C VAL A 287 -5.31 -1.55 -14.32
N SER A 288 -4.95 -1.66 -15.60
CA SER A 288 -5.79 -1.21 -16.70
C SER A 288 -7.15 -1.93 -16.72
N LEU A 289 -7.16 -3.26 -16.52
CA LEU A 289 -8.39 -4.04 -16.44
C LEU A 289 -9.26 -3.66 -15.24
N ALA A 290 -8.68 -3.46 -14.05
CA ALA A 290 -9.43 -3.04 -12.87
C ALA A 290 -10.01 -1.62 -13.02
N GLN A 291 -9.32 -0.73 -13.72
CA GLN A 291 -9.81 0.60 -14.04
C GLN A 291 -10.96 0.56 -15.06
N SER A 292 -10.77 -0.12 -16.21
CA SER A 292 -11.78 -0.19 -17.27
C SER A 292 -13.05 -0.92 -16.84
N ALA A 293 -12.92 -1.88 -15.92
CA ALA A 293 -14.03 -2.60 -15.28
C ALA A 293 -14.81 -1.77 -14.23
N GLY A 294 -14.34 -0.55 -13.91
CA GLY A 294 -14.95 0.32 -12.88
C GLY A 294 -14.68 -0.11 -11.43
N LEU A 295 -13.75 -1.04 -11.18
CA LEU A 295 -13.50 -1.61 -9.84
C LEU A 295 -12.96 -0.60 -8.81
N HIS A 296 -12.62 0.63 -9.22
CA HIS A 296 -12.19 1.71 -8.35
C HIS A 296 -13.35 2.58 -7.82
N GLN A 297 -14.56 2.43 -8.38
CA GLN A 297 -15.76 3.21 -8.05
C GLN A 297 -16.93 2.34 -7.52
N ILE A 298 -16.64 1.17 -6.93
CA ILE A 298 -17.66 0.27 -6.39
C ILE A 298 -18.45 0.99 -5.28
N ARG A 299 -19.76 1.14 -5.46
CA ARG A 299 -20.69 1.94 -4.63
C ARG A 299 -20.34 3.43 -4.50
N SER A 300 -19.78 4.06 -5.54
CA SER A 300 -19.54 5.51 -5.53
C SER A 300 -20.82 6.32 -5.27
N ASP A 301 -20.75 7.31 -4.36
CA ASP A 301 -21.76 8.37 -4.19
C ASP A 301 -21.81 9.35 -5.39
N ARG A 302 -20.80 9.32 -6.29
CA ARG A 302 -20.69 10.29 -7.39
C ARG A 302 -21.70 9.96 -8.49
N VAL A 303 -22.70 10.82 -8.66
CA VAL A 303 -23.62 10.78 -9.80
C VAL A 303 -22.88 11.18 -11.08
N PHE A 304 -22.26 10.20 -11.74
CA PHE A 304 -21.72 10.36 -13.08
C PHE A 304 -22.82 10.85 -14.02
N SER A 305 -22.61 12.05 -14.58
CA SER A 305 -23.71 12.85 -15.10
C SER A 305 -24.07 12.48 -16.54
N SER A 306 -25.28 11.94 -16.67
CA SER A 306 -26.05 11.70 -17.90
C SER A 306 -25.81 10.36 -18.64
N PRO A 307 -26.82 9.49 -18.74
CA PRO A 307 -26.77 8.31 -19.61
C PRO A 307 -26.71 8.69 -21.10
N VAL A 308 -26.98 9.95 -21.47
CA VAL A 308 -26.84 10.43 -22.85
C VAL A 308 -25.37 10.44 -23.30
N VAL A 309 -24.42 10.66 -22.38
CA VAL A 309 -22.97 10.59 -22.70
C VAL A 309 -22.52 9.13 -22.83
N SER A 310 -23.04 8.23 -21.99
CA SER A 310 -22.76 6.79 -22.05
C SER A 310 -23.30 6.09 -23.31
N VAL A 311 -24.22 6.72 -24.04
CA VAL A 311 -24.70 6.26 -25.37
C VAL A 311 -23.86 6.83 -26.52
N LEU A 312 -23.05 7.86 -26.27
CA LEU A 312 -22.18 8.51 -27.27
C LEU A 312 -20.71 8.04 -27.19
N LEU A 313 -20.30 7.47 -26.06
CA LEU A 313 -19.04 6.70 -25.94
C LEU A 313 -19.38 5.21 -25.81
N GLU A 314 -19.30 4.47 -26.92
CA GLU A 314 -19.49 3.01 -26.97
C GLU A 314 -18.32 2.22 -26.33
N THR A 315 -17.66 2.76 -25.29
CA THR A 315 -16.34 2.25 -24.83
C THR A 315 -16.05 2.49 -23.34
N GLU A 316 -17.03 2.30 -22.45
CA GLU A 316 -16.76 2.15 -21.01
C GLU A 316 -17.16 0.74 -20.54
N MET A 317 -16.16 -0.08 -20.18
CA MET A 317 -16.31 -1.52 -19.88
C MET A 317 -16.84 -1.82 -18.47
N PHE A 318 -17.81 -1.04 -17.99
CA PHE A 318 -18.40 -1.25 -16.67
C PHE A 318 -18.95 -2.67 -16.52
N LEU A 319 -18.56 -3.34 -15.43
CA LEU A 319 -19.13 -4.64 -15.09
C LEU A 319 -20.63 -4.51 -14.80
N PRO A 320 -21.47 -5.49 -15.20
CA PRO A 320 -22.86 -5.55 -14.73
C PRO A 320 -22.90 -5.68 -13.20
N PRO A 321 -24.01 -5.32 -12.53
CA PRO A 321 -24.16 -5.50 -11.08
C PRO A 321 -23.76 -6.90 -10.60
N ALA A 322 -23.15 -7.01 -9.41
CA ALA A 322 -22.73 -8.28 -8.86
C ALA A 322 -23.94 -9.22 -8.61
N ARG A 323 -23.80 -10.51 -8.92
CA ARG A 323 -24.90 -11.49 -8.79
C ARG A 323 -25.22 -11.84 -7.34
N ASP A 324 -24.21 -11.76 -6.46
CA ASP A 324 -24.35 -11.96 -5.02
C ASP A 324 -23.28 -11.14 -4.24
N VAL A 325 -23.41 -11.14 -2.91
CA VAL A 325 -22.51 -10.41 -1.99
C VAL A 325 -21.08 -10.93 -2.00
N ILE A 326 -20.86 -12.16 -2.49
CA ILE A 326 -19.52 -12.73 -2.62
C ILE A 326 -18.87 -12.19 -3.89
N GLU A 327 -19.55 -12.15 -5.03
CA GLU A 327 -18.99 -11.53 -6.25
C GLU A 327 -18.68 -10.04 -6.04
N GLU A 328 -19.50 -9.31 -5.28
CA GLU A 328 -19.16 -7.92 -4.91
C GLU A 328 -17.89 -7.88 -4.04
N GLY A 329 -17.75 -8.81 -3.09
CA GLY A 329 -16.56 -8.96 -2.27
C GLY A 329 -15.30 -9.33 -3.07
N GLU A 330 -15.41 -10.24 -4.03
CA GLU A 330 -14.33 -10.62 -4.96
C GLU A 330 -13.89 -9.42 -5.82
N ARG A 331 -14.83 -8.56 -6.25
CA ARG A 331 -14.55 -7.31 -6.96
C ARG A 331 -13.82 -6.29 -6.09
N ILE A 332 -14.30 -6.06 -4.87
CA ILE A 332 -13.69 -5.12 -3.90
C ILE A 332 -12.28 -5.61 -3.51
N ASN A 333 -12.17 -6.87 -3.11
CA ASN A 333 -10.89 -7.47 -2.72
C ASN A 333 -9.91 -7.52 -3.92
N GLY A 334 -10.42 -7.72 -5.15
CA GLY A 334 -9.63 -7.65 -6.38
C GLY A 334 -9.03 -6.27 -6.65
N PHE A 335 -9.81 -5.20 -6.52
CA PHE A 335 -9.29 -3.83 -6.61
C PHE A 335 -8.16 -3.58 -5.59
N TRP A 336 -8.38 -3.93 -4.33
CA TRP A 336 -7.40 -3.71 -3.28
C TRP A 336 -6.16 -4.60 -3.41
N ALA A 337 -6.26 -5.81 -3.95
CA ALA A 337 -5.11 -6.65 -4.28
C ALA A 337 -4.22 -5.99 -5.34
N VAL A 338 -4.81 -5.49 -6.43
CA VAL A 338 -4.09 -4.76 -7.50
C VAL A 338 -3.45 -3.47 -6.95
N TYR A 339 -4.20 -2.67 -6.18
CA TYR A 339 -3.68 -1.45 -5.54
C TYR A 339 -2.49 -1.76 -4.63
N CYS A 340 -2.63 -2.73 -3.71
CA CYS A 340 -1.59 -3.03 -2.74
C CYS A 340 -0.32 -3.57 -3.42
N LEU A 341 -0.46 -4.48 -4.38
CA LEU A 341 0.67 -5.00 -5.14
C LEU A 341 1.42 -3.88 -5.87
N HIS A 342 0.70 -2.94 -6.50
CA HIS A 342 1.33 -1.79 -7.16
C HIS A 342 2.14 -0.92 -6.19
N ARG A 343 1.58 -0.57 -5.03
CA ARG A 343 2.32 0.25 -4.04
C ARG A 343 3.54 -0.48 -3.50
N LEU A 344 3.44 -1.77 -3.20
CA LEU A 344 4.55 -2.56 -2.65
C LEU A 344 5.67 -2.81 -3.68
N ILE A 345 5.35 -3.01 -4.96
CA ILE A 345 6.34 -3.05 -6.04
C ILE A 345 6.98 -1.66 -6.23
N SER A 346 6.19 -0.58 -6.22
CA SER A 346 6.69 0.80 -6.36
C SER A 346 7.67 1.19 -5.24
N ILE A 347 7.38 0.81 -3.99
CA ILE A 347 8.27 0.98 -2.83
C ILE A 347 9.53 0.13 -2.99
N THR A 348 9.40 -1.13 -3.41
CA THR A 348 10.55 -2.04 -3.62
C THR A 348 11.51 -1.54 -4.71
N LEU A 349 10.98 -0.87 -5.73
CA LEU A 349 11.75 -0.23 -6.80
C LEU A 349 12.29 1.16 -6.44
N GLY A 350 11.90 1.75 -5.31
CA GLY A 350 12.25 3.13 -4.93
C GLY A 350 11.56 4.21 -5.80
N ASN A 351 10.47 3.86 -6.46
CA ASN A 351 9.81 4.63 -7.52
C ASN A 351 8.40 5.10 -7.12
N THR A 352 8.24 5.78 -5.97
CA THR A 352 6.92 6.29 -5.52
C THR A 352 6.34 7.41 -6.39
N SER A 353 7.01 7.82 -7.47
CA SER A 353 6.54 8.82 -8.43
C SER A 353 5.69 8.23 -9.56
N LYS A 354 5.46 6.90 -9.60
CA LYS A 354 4.57 6.26 -10.57
C LYS A 354 3.12 6.36 -10.12
N CYS A 355 2.28 7.06 -10.88
CA CYS A 355 0.85 7.15 -10.63
C CYS A 355 0.17 5.79 -10.88
N PHE A 356 -0.69 5.35 -9.97
CA PHE A 356 -1.51 4.14 -10.11
C PHE A 356 -2.61 4.34 -11.16
N GLY A 357 -2.25 4.18 -12.44
CA GLY A 357 -3.17 4.34 -13.57
C GLY A 357 -3.80 5.75 -13.72
N GLY A 358 -3.28 6.75 -13.01
CA GLY A 358 -3.88 8.09 -12.92
C GLY A 358 -4.88 8.29 -11.77
N LEU A 359 -5.15 7.25 -10.95
CA LEU A 359 -6.00 7.33 -9.75
C LEU A 359 -5.37 8.15 -8.61
N ASP A 360 -4.08 8.49 -8.73
CA ASP A 360 -3.40 9.46 -7.85
C ASP A 360 -3.68 10.92 -8.22
N SER A 361 -4.65 11.18 -9.11
CA SER A 361 -5.09 12.53 -9.47
C SER A 361 -6.51 12.81 -8.94
N PRO A 362 -6.83 14.04 -8.46
CA PRO A 362 -8.15 14.40 -7.92
C PRO A 362 -9.34 14.34 -8.89
N ARG A 363 -9.15 13.81 -10.11
CA ARG A 363 -10.23 13.55 -11.07
C ARG A 363 -10.71 12.09 -11.06
N TYR A 364 -9.88 11.17 -10.56
CA TYR A 364 -10.13 9.74 -10.59
C TYR A 364 -9.87 9.13 -9.20
N GLU A 365 -10.49 9.71 -8.18
CA GLU A 365 -10.37 9.25 -6.80
C GLU A 365 -10.96 7.83 -6.61
N VAL A 366 -10.46 7.14 -5.58
CA VAL A 366 -10.91 5.79 -5.22
C VAL A 366 -12.11 5.88 -4.28
N ASP A 367 -13.27 5.47 -4.76
CA ASP A 367 -14.51 5.42 -3.95
C ASP A 367 -14.81 4.03 -3.38
N THR A 368 -14.09 3.01 -3.85
CA THR A 368 -14.32 1.60 -3.48
C THR A 368 -14.07 1.36 -1.98
N PRO A 369 -15.04 0.77 -1.25
CA PRO A 369 -14.91 0.55 0.19
C PRO A 369 -13.77 -0.41 0.53
N TRP A 370 -13.30 -0.37 1.78
CA TRP A 370 -12.23 -1.24 2.28
C TRP A 370 -12.57 -2.73 2.18
N PRO A 371 -11.57 -3.61 1.94
CA PRO A 371 -11.79 -5.04 1.70
C PRO A 371 -12.19 -5.79 2.97
N GLN A 372 -13.10 -6.76 2.85
CA GLN A 372 -13.70 -7.48 3.97
C GLN A 372 -13.79 -9.00 3.70
N GLU A 373 -14.10 -9.78 4.73
CA GLU A 373 -14.58 -11.15 4.62
C GLU A 373 -16.11 -11.13 4.53
N TYR A 374 -16.66 -11.55 3.38
CA TYR A 374 -18.09 -11.43 3.07
C TYR A 374 -18.90 -12.64 3.54
N GLU A 375 -18.23 -13.74 3.87
CA GLU A 375 -18.82 -14.98 4.44
C GLU A 375 -19.34 -14.75 5.87
N SER A 376 -18.67 -13.91 6.66
CA SER A 376 -18.88 -13.74 8.11
C SER A 376 -20.15 -12.96 8.50
N GLY A 377 -21.04 -12.62 7.56
CA GLY A 377 -22.34 -11.98 7.79
C GLY A 377 -22.32 -10.52 8.29
N LEU A 378 -21.16 -9.99 8.72
CA LEU A 378 -20.93 -8.61 9.20
C LEU A 378 -20.91 -7.56 8.06
N TYR A 379 -21.66 -7.81 6.99
CA TYR A 379 -21.65 -7.06 5.74
C TYR A 379 -22.59 -5.84 5.82
N ASN A 380 -22.01 -4.63 5.78
CA ASN A 380 -22.80 -3.40 5.81
C ASN A 380 -23.28 -3.03 4.38
N SER A 381 -24.44 -3.57 4.01
CA SER A 381 -24.98 -3.53 2.65
C SER A 381 -25.36 -2.13 2.13
N GLY A 382 -25.44 -1.11 2.99
CA GLY A 382 -25.99 0.21 2.64
C GLY A 382 -24.99 1.37 2.61
N ALA A 383 -23.70 1.10 2.87
CA ALA A 383 -22.67 2.14 2.80
C ALA A 383 -22.20 2.35 1.36
N TYR A 384 -22.48 3.55 0.83
CA TYR A 384 -21.80 4.11 -0.34
C TYR A 384 -20.42 4.65 0.05
N GLY A 385 -19.56 4.87 -0.94
CA GLY A 385 -18.20 5.34 -0.76
C GLY A 385 -17.90 6.61 -1.54
N HIS A 386 -17.03 7.44 -0.97
CA HIS A 386 -16.37 8.56 -1.65
C HIS A 386 -14.95 8.73 -1.07
N SER A 387 -13.96 9.00 -1.93
CA SER A 387 -12.59 9.42 -1.55
C SER A 387 -11.98 8.56 -0.43
N THR A 388 -12.11 7.23 -0.54
CA THR A 388 -11.91 6.27 0.57
C THR A 388 -10.49 6.31 1.15
N ILE A 389 -9.49 6.62 0.32
CA ILE A 389 -8.10 6.81 0.73
C ILE A 389 -7.93 8.12 1.49
N ASP A 390 -8.46 9.23 0.98
CA ASP A 390 -8.28 10.57 1.55
C ASP A 390 -9.07 10.75 2.87
N LEU A 391 -10.29 10.20 2.95
CA LEU A 391 -11.05 10.13 4.21
C LEU A 391 -10.28 9.37 5.30
N PHE A 392 -9.51 8.34 4.91
CA PHE A 392 -8.69 7.59 5.85
C PHE A 392 -7.42 8.34 6.24
N ILE A 393 -6.72 8.95 5.27
CA ILE A 393 -5.53 9.79 5.51
C ILE A 393 -5.86 10.95 6.45
N HIS A 394 -6.95 11.69 6.19
CA HIS A 394 -7.43 12.76 7.06
C HIS A 394 -8.17 12.26 8.32
N GLY A 395 -8.28 10.94 8.50
CA GLY A 395 -8.78 10.33 9.73
C GLY A 395 -10.28 10.46 9.99
N LEU A 396 -11.05 10.81 8.95
CA LEU A 396 -12.50 10.97 8.93
C LEU A 396 -13.23 9.62 8.83
N SER A 397 -12.60 8.61 8.22
CA SER A 397 -13.11 7.24 8.26
C SER A 397 -13.09 6.68 9.70
N PRO A 398 -14.20 6.12 10.21
CA PRO A 398 -14.21 5.50 11.53
C PRO A 398 -13.30 4.27 11.55
N ILE A 399 -12.32 4.27 12.46
CA ILE A 399 -11.53 3.07 12.78
C ILE A 399 -12.44 2.17 13.62
N SER A 400 -13.08 1.20 12.98
CA SER A 400 -13.92 0.21 13.67
C SER A 400 -13.06 -0.86 14.35
N ASN A 401 -13.41 -1.21 15.59
CA ASN A 401 -12.81 -2.32 16.36
C ASN A 401 -13.16 -3.71 15.79
N LEU A 402 -13.65 -3.77 14.55
CA LEU A 402 -14.07 -4.95 13.80
C LEU A 402 -13.54 -4.87 12.35
N SER A 403 -12.37 -4.24 12.17
CA SER A 403 -11.70 -4.18 10.87
C SER A 403 -11.09 -5.55 10.54
N SER A 404 -11.44 -6.08 9.37
CA SER A 404 -10.85 -7.29 8.80
C SER A 404 -9.32 -7.22 8.71
N GLU A 405 -8.66 -8.38 8.71
CA GLU A 405 -7.21 -8.46 8.46
C GLU A 405 -6.87 -7.82 7.10
N LEU A 406 -7.70 -8.08 6.07
CA LEU A 406 -7.59 -7.47 4.74
C LEU A 406 -7.68 -5.94 4.76
N SER A 407 -8.61 -5.36 5.53
CA SER A 407 -8.74 -3.90 5.65
C SER A 407 -7.53 -3.30 6.34
N SER A 408 -7.05 -3.95 7.40
CA SER A 408 -5.86 -3.54 8.15
C SER A 408 -4.60 -3.57 7.28
N TYR A 409 -4.42 -4.63 6.48
CA TYR A 409 -3.34 -4.76 5.51
C TYR A 409 -3.38 -3.64 4.46
N ALA A 410 -4.52 -3.43 3.79
CA ALA A 410 -4.65 -2.40 2.76
C ALA A 410 -4.37 -0.98 3.31
N LYS A 411 -4.86 -0.68 4.52
CA LYS A 411 -4.58 0.56 5.25
C LYS A 411 -3.10 0.73 5.60
N ALA A 412 -2.42 -0.33 6.03
CA ALA A 412 -0.98 -0.31 6.30
C ALA A 412 -0.16 -0.03 5.03
N VAL A 413 -0.53 -0.61 3.89
CA VAL A 413 0.11 -0.34 2.58
C VAL A 413 -0.09 1.12 2.15
N VAL A 414 -1.31 1.68 2.32
CA VAL A 414 -1.58 3.11 2.06
C VAL A 414 -0.70 4.01 2.93
N ILE A 415 -0.62 3.76 4.24
CA ILE A 415 0.21 4.56 5.16
C ILE A 415 1.69 4.48 4.77
N LEU A 416 2.24 3.29 4.51
CA LEU A 416 3.65 3.13 4.14
C LEU A 416 3.98 3.82 2.81
N HIS A 417 3.09 3.72 1.81
CA HIS A 417 3.26 4.43 0.55
C HIS A 417 3.31 5.95 0.76
N SER A 418 2.37 6.50 1.53
CA SER A 418 2.31 7.95 1.79
C SER A 418 3.51 8.46 2.57
N VAL A 419 4.04 7.72 3.58
CA VAL A 419 5.28 8.14 4.27
C VAL A 419 6.51 7.97 3.38
N THR A 420 6.57 6.94 2.52
CA THR A 420 7.67 6.79 1.55
C THR A 420 7.64 7.96 0.55
N ALA A 421 6.46 8.36 0.07
CA ALA A 421 6.29 9.53 -0.78
C ALA A 421 6.68 10.85 -0.08
N LEU A 422 6.34 11.02 1.21
CA LEU A 422 6.84 12.14 2.02
C LEU A 422 8.37 12.11 2.14
N THR A 423 8.98 10.94 2.30
CA THR A 423 10.44 10.78 2.37
C THR A 423 11.11 11.23 1.05
N HIS A 424 10.53 10.89 -0.10
CA HIS A 424 11.01 11.38 -1.41
C HIS A 424 10.74 12.88 -1.62
N LYS A 425 9.63 13.41 -1.09
CA LYS A 425 9.28 14.84 -1.14
C LYS A 425 10.23 15.69 -0.30
N PHE A 426 10.56 15.25 0.92
CA PHE A 426 11.51 15.91 1.83
C PHE A 426 12.87 16.18 1.17
N ASN A 427 13.40 15.18 0.45
CA ASN A 427 14.65 15.28 -0.31
C ASN A 427 14.59 16.20 -1.55
N ARG A 428 13.47 16.89 -1.78
CA ARG A 428 13.17 17.71 -2.98
C ARG A 428 12.42 19.03 -2.67
N ILE A 429 12.37 19.49 -1.41
CA ILE A 429 11.65 20.73 -1.09
C ILE A 429 12.52 21.96 -1.40
N GLU A 430 12.16 22.68 -2.46
CA GLU A 430 12.88 23.89 -2.91
C GLU A 430 12.20 25.21 -2.50
N THR A 431 10.97 25.19 -1.96
CA THR A 431 10.20 26.42 -1.65
C THR A 431 9.48 26.39 -0.31
N GLU A 432 9.38 27.55 0.36
CA GLU A 432 8.76 27.71 1.68
C GLU A 432 7.27 27.32 1.71
N ASN A 433 6.51 27.66 0.66
CA ASN A 433 5.09 27.28 0.56
C ASN A 433 4.92 25.75 0.44
N ALA A 434 5.80 25.07 -0.28
CA ALA A 434 5.79 23.60 -0.33
C ALA A 434 6.22 22.99 1.01
N TYR A 435 7.09 23.67 1.76
CA TYR A 435 7.52 23.27 3.10
C TYR A 435 6.36 23.30 4.11
N ALA A 436 5.57 24.38 4.13
CA ALA A 436 4.41 24.50 5.02
C ALA A 436 3.35 23.42 4.74
N ALA A 437 3.09 23.11 3.47
CA ALA A 437 2.19 22.02 3.08
C ALA A 437 2.74 20.64 3.52
N PHE A 438 4.03 20.39 3.30
CA PHE A 438 4.72 19.17 3.72
C PHE A 438 4.64 18.93 5.24
N VAL A 439 4.84 19.96 6.08
CA VAL A 439 4.72 19.83 7.54
C VAL A 439 3.29 19.42 7.94
N ASN A 440 2.27 20.02 7.33
CA ASN A 440 0.88 19.65 7.59
C ASN A 440 0.58 18.19 7.19
N GLU A 441 1.06 17.75 6.02
CA GLU A 441 0.94 16.34 5.58
C GLU A 441 1.62 15.36 6.56
N CYS A 442 2.80 15.72 7.09
CA CYS A 442 3.49 14.92 8.10
C CYS A 442 2.67 14.79 9.39
N LEU A 443 2.12 15.90 9.92
CA LEU A 443 1.31 15.91 11.15
C LEU A 443 0.00 15.12 10.99
N VAL A 444 -0.64 15.19 9.82
CA VAL A 444 -1.84 14.39 9.50
C VAL A 444 -1.50 12.90 9.54
N ILE A 445 -0.40 12.47 8.91
CA ILE A 445 -0.03 11.05 8.85
C ILE A 445 0.55 10.55 10.18
N GLU A 446 1.23 11.38 10.98
CA GLU A 446 1.60 11.03 12.37
C GLU A 446 0.34 10.78 13.23
N SER A 447 -0.65 11.69 13.16
CA SER A 447 -1.93 11.53 13.85
C SER A 447 -2.72 10.29 13.39
N LEU A 448 -2.57 9.89 12.12
CA LEU A 448 -3.10 8.61 11.64
C LEU A 448 -2.33 7.42 12.23
N LEU A 449 -0.99 7.40 12.15
CA LEU A 449 -0.14 6.35 12.70
C LEU A 449 -0.41 6.13 14.20
N ALA A 450 -0.48 7.20 14.98
CA ALA A 450 -0.72 7.18 16.42
C ALA A 450 -2.10 6.61 16.81
N ARG A 451 -3.10 6.69 15.92
CA ARG A 451 -4.43 6.08 16.12
C ARG A 451 -4.54 4.66 15.54
N PHE A 452 -3.86 4.39 14.43
CA PHE A 452 -3.98 3.14 13.68
C PHE A 452 -3.11 2.01 14.26
N HIS A 453 -1.87 2.30 14.67
CA HIS A 453 -1.00 1.26 15.23
C HIS A 453 -1.60 0.61 16.50
N PRO A 454 -2.17 1.37 17.47
CA PRO A 454 -2.84 0.77 18.64
C PRO A 454 -4.18 0.09 18.34
N SER A 455 -4.74 0.21 17.12
CA SER A 455 -5.97 -0.49 16.73
C SER A 455 -5.73 -1.86 16.10
N LEU A 456 -4.48 -2.22 15.79
CA LEU A 456 -4.12 -3.54 15.26
C LEU A 456 -4.21 -4.64 16.34
N PRO A 457 -4.64 -5.87 16.00
CA PRO A 457 -4.57 -7.01 16.91
C PRO A 457 -3.14 -7.28 17.40
N SER A 458 -3.00 -7.70 18.66
CA SER A 458 -1.70 -8.03 19.25
C SER A 458 -1.03 -9.21 18.54
N LEU A 459 0.28 -9.12 18.28
CA LEU A 459 1.10 -10.26 17.82
C LEU A 459 1.24 -11.36 18.90
N HIS A 460 1.05 -11.01 20.17
CA HIS A 460 0.93 -11.96 21.27
C HIS A 460 -0.51 -12.50 21.35
N VAL A 461 -0.80 -13.48 20.51
CA VAL A 461 -1.83 -14.49 20.80
C VAL A 461 -1.18 -15.54 21.70
N ASP A 462 -1.79 -15.81 22.86
CA ASP A 462 -1.29 -16.78 23.84
C ASP A 462 -1.18 -18.20 23.29
N ASN A 463 -0.30 -19.02 23.88
CA ASN A 463 -0.18 -20.46 23.60
C ASN A 463 -1.39 -21.29 24.12
N SER A 464 -2.54 -20.66 24.36
CA SER A 464 -3.76 -21.27 24.91
C SER A 464 -4.55 -22.14 23.92
N PHE A 465 -4.08 -22.29 22.68
CA PHE A 465 -4.62 -23.21 21.67
C PHE A 465 -4.03 -24.63 21.70
N LEU A 466 -3.37 -25.02 22.80
CA LEU A 466 -2.85 -26.38 23.00
C LEU A 466 -3.89 -27.39 23.55
N ASP A 467 -5.13 -26.97 23.82
CA ASP A 467 -6.22 -27.85 24.27
C ASP A 467 -7.17 -28.28 23.12
N TYR A 468 -7.13 -29.59 22.84
CA TYR A 468 -8.19 -30.44 22.29
C TYR A 468 -9.01 -29.98 21.04
N SER A 469 -8.48 -30.39 19.87
CA SER A 469 -9.19 -31.21 18.87
C SER A 469 -10.70 -30.97 18.59
N THR A 470 -11.03 -30.36 17.45
CA THR A 470 -12.09 -30.89 16.52
C THR A 470 -12.17 -30.19 15.16
N THR A 471 -11.51 -29.05 14.95
CA THR A 471 -11.50 -28.30 13.68
C THR A 471 -10.17 -28.45 12.91
N PRO A 472 -10.18 -28.33 11.56
CA PRO A 472 -8.96 -28.39 10.76
C PRO A 472 -8.08 -27.14 10.94
N PRO A 473 -6.75 -27.24 10.80
CA PRO A 473 -5.83 -26.14 11.08
C PRO A 473 -5.82 -25.09 9.96
N SER A 474 -6.44 -23.94 10.21
CA SER A 474 -6.28 -22.72 9.38
C SER A 474 -5.64 -21.48 10.07
N PRO A 475 -4.86 -21.55 11.17
CA PRO A 475 -4.34 -20.34 11.85
C PRO A 475 -3.05 -19.76 11.25
N SER A 476 -2.39 -20.44 10.30
CA SER A 476 -1.04 -20.07 9.82
C SER A 476 -1.00 -18.81 8.97
N ASN A 477 -1.95 -18.65 8.03
CA ASN A 477 -1.96 -17.51 7.10
C ASN A 477 -2.28 -16.18 7.80
N SER A 478 -3.27 -16.16 8.69
CA SER A 478 -3.63 -14.96 9.46
C SER A 478 -2.44 -14.44 10.28
N ARG A 479 -1.66 -15.33 10.90
CA ARG A 479 -0.43 -14.92 11.61
C ARG A 479 0.61 -14.30 10.68
N SER A 480 0.80 -14.82 9.47
CA SER A 480 1.68 -14.21 8.46
C SER A 480 1.17 -12.84 8.01
N SER A 481 -0.12 -12.75 7.63
CA SER A 481 -0.80 -11.53 7.20
C SER A 481 -0.73 -10.41 8.24
N LEU A 482 -0.99 -10.75 9.51
CA LEU A 482 -0.91 -9.83 10.63
C LEU A 482 0.54 -9.36 10.89
N VAL A 483 1.53 -10.25 10.82
CA VAL A 483 2.95 -9.87 10.94
C VAL A 483 3.39 -8.93 9.81
N VAL A 484 3.02 -9.22 8.56
CA VAL A 484 3.28 -8.29 7.43
C VAL A 484 2.61 -6.94 7.69
N THR A 485 1.35 -6.93 8.14
CA THR A 485 0.59 -5.71 8.44
C THR A 485 1.25 -4.86 9.53
N HIS A 486 1.70 -5.46 10.64
CA HIS A 486 2.46 -4.76 11.68
C HIS A 486 3.77 -4.18 11.12
N VAL A 487 4.58 -4.99 10.44
CA VAL A 487 5.88 -4.57 9.90
C VAL A 487 5.73 -3.44 8.86
N LEU A 488 4.68 -3.43 8.05
CA LEU A 488 4.35 -2.31 7.15
C LEU A 488 4.14 -0.99 7.92
N VAL A 489 3.34 -1.01 9.01
CA VAL A 489 3.10 0.18 9.85
C VAL A 489 4.35 0.59 10.62
N SER A 490 5.11 -0.36 11.15
CA SER A 490 6.40 -0.09 11.81
C SER A 490 7.40 0.56 10.85
N CYS A 491 7.50 0.09 9.60
CA CYS A 491 8.34 0.71 8.58
C CYS A 491 7.93 2.15 8.27
N ALA A 492 6.61 2.43 8.23
CA ALA A 492 6.09 3.78 8.00
C ALA A 492 6.39 4.71 9.18
N TYR A 493 6.19 4.24 10.42
CA TYR A 493 6.57 5.00 11.61
C TYR A 493 8.07 5.29 11.66
N MET A 494 8.90 4.27 11.40
CA MET A 494 10.37 4.38 11.35
C MET A 494 10.84 5.42 10.32
N GLN A 495 10.27 5.44 9.10
CA GLN A 495 10.52 6.48 8.10
C GLN A 495 10.12 7.88 8.60
N MET A 496 8.91 8.03 9.17
CA MET A 496 8.44 9.31 9.70
C MET A 496 9.37 9.84 10.80
N GLN A 497 9.83 8.97 11.71
CA GLN A 497 10.81 9.35 12.73
C GLN A 497 12.19 9.70 12.13
N LYS A 498 12.58 9.14 10.98
CA LYS A 498 13.81 9.56 10.25
C LYS A 498 13.67 10.95 9.61
N ILE A 499 12.48 11.29 9.10
CA ILE A 499 12.14 12.67 8.69
C ILE A 499 12.25 13.59 9.91
N PHE A 500 11.56 13.29 11.00
CA PHE A 500 11.58 14.11 12.22
C PHE A 500 12.98 14.26 12.84
N SER A 501 13.82 13.23 12.78
CA SER A 501 15.24 13.32 13.17
C SER A 501 16.02 14.28 12.27
N SER A 502 15.78 14.28 10.96
CA SER A 502 16.39 15.22 10.01
C SER A 502 15.90 16.66 10.23
N CYS A 503 14.68 16.78 10.73
CA CYS A 503 14.05 18.01 11.20
C CYS A 503 14.51 18.47 12.60
N GLY A 504 15.40 17.74 13.28
CA GLY A 504 15.94 18.09 14.60
C GLY A 504 15.06 17.74 15.81
N VAL A 505 13.97 17.01 15.63
CA VAL A 505 13.04 16.65 16.72
C VAL A 505 13.71 15.69 17.71
N HIS A 506 13.70 16.04 19.00
CA HIS A 506 14.29 15.23 20.06
C HIS A 506 13.69 13.81 20.13
N ASP A 507 14.57 12.85 20.47
CA ASP A 507 14.37 11.41 20.56
C ASP A 507 13.86 10.70 19.28
N ALA A 508 13.59 11.42 18.18
CA ALA A 508 13.07 10.81 16.94
C ALA A 508 14.05 9.79 16.34
N LEU A 509 15.36 10.05 16.41
CA LEU A 509 16.40 9.10 15.97
C LEU A 509 16.36 7.80 16.79
N GLU A 510 16.30 7.92 18.12
CA GLU A 510 16.23 6.77 19.04
C GLU A 510 14.94 5.96 18.79
N ARG A 511 13.79 6.62 18.57
CA ARG A 511 12.54 5.95 18.18
C ARG A 511 12.67 5.20 16.85
N SER A 512 13.27 5.82 15.83
CA SER A 512 13.49 5.19 14.51
C SER A 512 14.37 3.92 14.64
N ILE A 513 15.47 4.00 15.40
CA ILE A 513 16.38 2.88 15.68
C ILE A 513 15.70 1.79 16.53
N GLY A 514 14.91 2.18 17.53
CA GLY A 514 14.12 1.26 18.34
C GLY A 514 13.10 0.48 17.50
N THR A 515 12.39 1.15 16.60
CA THR A 515 11.46 0.51 15.66
C THR A 515 12.19 -0.36 14.64
N ALA A 516 13.35 0.04 14.12
CA ALA A 516 14.17 -0.79 13.23
C ALA A 516 14.59 -2.11 13.90
N LYS A 517 15.04 -2.05 15.16
CA LYS A 517 15.37 -3.24 15.97
C LYS A 517 14.15 -4.12 16.24
N GLU A 518 12.98 -3.52 16.50
CA GLU A 518 11.74 -4.26 16.74
C GLU A 518 11.22 -4.96 15.47
N ILE A 519 11.34 -4.34 14.29
CA ILE A 519 11.05 -4.99 13.00
C ILE A 519 11.95 -6.22 12.81
N ILE A 520 13.26 -6.06 13.03
CA ILE A 520 14.24 -7.15 12.92
C ILE A 520 13.91 -8.28 13.91
N ARG A 521 13.47 -7.95 15.13
CA ARG A 521 13.06 -8.90 16.16
C ARG A 521 11.79 -9.67 15.75
N ILE A 522 10.74 -8.98 15.30
CA ILE A 522 9.47 -9.59 14.84
C ILE A 522 9.71 -10.55 13.67
N LEU A 523 10.60 -10.21 12.73
CA LEU A 523 10.96 -11.08 11.62
C LEU A 523 11.88 -12.25 12.04
N GLY A 524 12.73 -12.05 13.05
CA GLY A 524 13.47 -13.12 13.70
C GLY A 524 12.57 -14.13 14.43
N ASP A 525 11.50 -13.67 15.09
CA ASP A 525 10.46 -14.52 15.68
C ASP A 525 9.68 -15.29 14.60
N LEU A 526 9.31 -14.62 13.50
CA LEU A 526 8.61 -15.26 12.36
C LEU A 526 9.43 -16.42 11.77
N ASN A 527 10.74 -16.22 11.60
CA ASN A 527 11.66 -17.26 11.13
C ASN A 527 11.71 -18.47 12.08
N GLN A 528 11.61 -18.28 13.40
CA GLN A 528 11.56 -19.38 14.38
C GLN A 528 10.26 -20.20 14.30
N VAL A 529 9.15 -19.61 13.85
CA VAL A 529 7.88 -20.35 13.60
C VAL A 529 7.98 -21.23 12.35
N GLY A 530 8.90 -20.95 11.43
CA GLY A 530 9.15 -21.79 10.26
C GLY A 530 7.98 -21.86 9.27
N LEU A 531 7.21 -20.78 9.14
CA LEU A 531 6.05 -20.74 8.23
C LEU A 531 6.50 -20.91 6.77
N PRO A 532 5.87 -21.80 5.98
CA PRO A 532 6.21 -21.98 4.58
C PRO A 532 5.70 -20.82 3.72
N HIS A 533 6.47 -20.49 2.69
CA HIS A 533 6.07 -19.62 1.57
C HIS A 533 5.65 -18.21 2.00
N LEU A 534 6.65 -17.45 2.45
CA LEU A 534 6.44 -16.09 2.96
C LEU A 534 6.10 -15.08 1.86
N ASN A 535 5.43 -13.98 2.23
CA ASN A 535 5.18 -12.87 1.32
C ASN A 535 6.52 -12.20 0.91
N PRO A 536 6.82 -12.08 -0.40
CA PRO A 536 8.10 -11.56 -0.90
C PRO A 536 8.48 -10.16 -0.40
N ILE A 537 7.51 -9.34 0.03
CA ILE A 537 7.77 -7.98 0.52
C ILE A 537 8.62 -7.94 1.80
N LEU A 538 8.61 -9.00 2.61
CA LEU A 538 9.30 -9.02 3.90
C LEU A 538 10.82 -8.79 3.77
N GLY A 539 11.44 -9.22 2.67
CA GLY A 539 12.85 -8.91 2.39
C GLY A 539 13.10 -7.41 2.18
N THR A 540 12.21 -6.72 1.45
CA THR A 540 12.29 -5.25 1.28
C THR A 540 12.13 -4.54 2.61
N LEU A 541 11.14 -4.93 3.43
CA LEU A 541 10.85 -4.29 4.72
C LEU A 541 11.97 -4.51 5.75
N CYS A 542 12.58 -5.71 5.76
CA CYS A 542 13.73 -6.00 6.60
C CYS A 542 14.97 -5.19 6.18
N VAL A 543 15.22 -5.05 4.87
CA VAL A 543 16.29 -4.16 4.35
C VAL A 543 16.04 -2.70 4.76
N MET A 544 14.79 -2.22 4.71
CA MET A 544 14.46 -0.85 5.17
C MET A 544 14.83 -0.63 6.64
N ALA A 545 14.60 -1.61 7.52
CA ALA A 545 15.02 -1.55 8.92
C ALA A 545 16.54 -1.64 9.08
N CYS A 546 17.19 -2.58 8.38
CA CYS A 546 18.64 -2.74 8.42
C CYS A 546 19.38 -1.48 7.94
N SER A 547 18.90 -0.82 6.88
CA SER A 547 19.49 0.42 6.39
C SER A 547 19.42 1.58 7.38
N VAL A 548 18.42 1.66 8.27
CA VAL A 548 18.40 2.68 9.34
C VAL A 548 19.57 2.46 10.32
N LEU A 549 19.87 1.21 10.66
CA LEU A 549 21.01 0.88 11.53
C LEU A 549 22.36 1.08 10.81
N GLY A 550 22.46 0.68 9.53
CA GLY A 550 23.67 0.80 8.72
C GLY A 550 24.04 2.24 8.39
N ASP A 551 23.06 3.08 8.02
CA ASP A 551 23.26 4.51 7.77
C ASP A 551 23.81 5.22 9.02
N GLU A 552 23.23 4.93 10.20
CA GLU A 552 23.61 5.55 11.47
C GLU A 552 24.95 5.03 12.00
N LEU A 553 25.27 3.75 11.78
CA LEU A 553 26.59 3.20 12.10
C LEU A 553 27.68 3.84 11.23
N ALA A 554 27.46 3.92 9.91
CA ALA A 554 28.37 4.63 9.02
C ALA A 554 28.50 6.13 9.39
N ARG A 555 27.41 6.78 9.81
CA ARG A 555 27.43 8.17 10.28
C ARG A 555 28.25 8.34 11.57
N THR A 556 28.12 7.44 12.54
CA THR A 556 28.85 7.50 13.81
C THR A 556 30.34 7.19 13.63
N GLU A 557 30.69 6.21 12.79
CA GLU A 557 32.09 5.90 12.45
C GLU A 557 32.76 7.07 11.68
N MET A 558 32.06 7.73 10.75
CA MET A 558 32.60 8.88 10.00
C MET A 558 32.80 10.16 10.83
N LEU A 559 32.18 10.26 12.03
CA LEU A 559 32.42 11.36 12.98
C LEU A 559 33.50 11.03 14.03
N GLY A 560 34.12 9.86 13.96
CA GLY A 560 34.98 9.26 14.99
C GLY A 560 36.33 9.93 15.25
N ASP A 561 36.32 11.14 15.81
CA ASP A 561 37.28 11.64 16.82
C ASP A 561 36.87 13.03 17.38
N TRP A 562 35.95 13.73 16.70
CA TRP A 562 35.77 15.19 16.85
C TRP A 562 34.67 15.63 17.84
N ASN A 563 34.00 14.71 18.55
CA ASN A 563 32.94 15.02 19.51
C ASN A 563 32.97 14.09 20.72
N LEU A 564 33.66 14.52 21.79
CA LEU A 564 33.73 13.81 23.08
C LEU A 564 32.67 14.28 24.09
N ASP A 565 32.05 15.44 23.88
CA ASP A 565 31.21 16.15 24.88
C ASP A 565 29.69 15.98 24.70
N ASN A 566 29.21 15.10 23.82
CA ASN A 566 27.78 15.00 23.49
C ASN A 566 27.13 13.70 24.04
N PRO A 567 26.45 13.74 25.21
CA PRO A 567 26.00 12.54 25.95
C PRO A 567 24.77 11.83 25.34
N SER A 568 24.38 12.20 24.12
CA SER A 568 23.28 11.59 23.34
C SER A 568 23.76 10.65 22.23
N GLN A 569 25.06 10.35 22.15
CA GLN A 569 25.59 9.37 21.21
C GLN A 569 25.01 7.97 21.46
N ILE A 570 24.30 7.45 20.46
CA ILE A 570 23.91 6.05 20.38
C ILE A 570 25.18 5.20 20.26
N ASN A 571 25.32 4.16 21.10
CA ASN A 571 26.50 3.30 21.07
C ASN A 571 26.58 2.54 19.71
N PRO A 572 27.68 2.69 18.93
CA PRO A 572 27.85 1.98 17.65
C PRO A 572 27.81 0.45 17.80
N ASP A 573 28.24 -0.12 18.93
CA ASP A 573 28.15 -1.57 19.19
C ASP A 573 26.70 -2.06 19.13
N VAL A 574 25.75 -1.25 19.60
CA VAL A 574 24.31 -1.58 19.65
C VAL A 574 23.66 -1.48 18.27
N LEU A 575 24.18 -0.61 17.41
CA LEU A 575 23.79 -0.54 16.00
C LEU A 575 24.35 -1.74 15.23
N ARG A 576 25.63 -2.05 15.42
CA ARG A 576 26.33 -3.18 14.80
C ARG A 576 25.68 -4.52 15.17
N GLN A 577 25.46 -4.77 16.46
CA GLN A 577 24.74 -5.96 16.94
C GLN A 577 23.32 -6.05 16.34
N GLY A 578 22.58 -4.95 16.30
CA GLY A 578 21.23 -4.92 15.70
C GLY A 578 21.24 -5.28 14.21
N LEU A 579 22.29 -4.84 13.49
CA LEU A 579 22.48 -5.08 12.07
C LEU A 579 23.02 -6.50 11.77
N GLU A 580 23.85 -7.08 12.63
CA GLU A 580 24.25 -8.50 12.58
C GLU A 580 23.04 -9.43 12.75
N VAL A 581 22.13 -9.12 13.68
CA VAL A 581 20.86 -9.85 13.82
C VAL A 581 19.96 -9.63 12.60
N GLY A 582 19.91 -8.41 12.03
CA GLY A 582 19.22 -8.11 10.78
C GLY A 582 19.74 -8.93 9.59
N MET A 583 21.06 -9.02 9.44
CA MET A 583 21.74 -9.87 8.44
C MET A 583 21.43 -11.35 8.63
N THR A 584 21.38 -11.82 9.89
CA THR A 584 21.01 -13.20 10.22
C THR A 584 19.56 -13.49 9.83
N THR A 585 18.61 -12.61 10.20
CA THR A 585 17.20 -12.69 9.80
C THR A 585 17.03 -12.66 8.27
N MET A 586 17.77 -11.80 7.57
CA MET A 586 17.80 -11.76 6.10
C MET A 586 18.37 -13.03 5.47
N SER A 587 19.34 -13.70 6.09
CA SER A 587 19.91 -14.94 5.55
C SER A 587 18.89 -16.09 5.48
N ILE A 588 17.97 -16.15 6.46
CA ILE A 588 16.89 -17.14 6.49
C ILE A 588 15.81 -16.77 5.46
N LEU A 589 15.39 -15.50 5.41
CA LEU A 589 14.45 -14.99 4.41
C LEU A 589 14.96 -15.22 2.97
N ALA A 590 16.27 -15.06 2.73
CA ALA A 590 16.90 -15.31 1.44
C ALA A 590 16.82 -16.77 0.94
N MET A 591 16.43 -17.73 1.80
CA MET A 591 16.15 -19.11 1.39
C MET A 591 14.76 -19.29 0.76
N ASP A 592 13.80 -18.41 1.08
CA ASP A 592 12.40 -18.52 0.62
C ASP A 592 12.23 -18.10 -0.85
N SER A 593 12.89 -17.01 -1.28
CA SER A 593 12.73 -16.46 -2.63
C SER A 593 13.97 -15.74 -3.20
N PRO A 594 14.17 -15.77 -4.54
CA PRO A 594 15.21 -14.99 -5.23
C PRO A 594 15.19 -13.48 -4.93
N LEU A 595 14.00 -12.87 -4.76
CA LEU A 595 13.89 -11.47 -4.37
C LEU A 595 14.51 -11.19 -3.00
N MET A 596 14.17 -11.99 -1.97
CA MET A 596 14.74 -11.82 -0.64
C MET A 596 16.26 -12.00 -0.64
N LYS A 597 16.77 -12.94 -1.47
CA LYS A 597 18.21 -13.10 -1.70
C LYS A 597 18.86 -11.88 -2.37
N TYR A 598 18.22 -11.30 -3.40
CA TYR A 598 18.70 -10.06 -4.03
C TYR A 598 18.72 -8.89 -3.04
N GLN A 599 17.68 -8.74 -2.21
CA GLN A 599 17.63 -7.73 -1.16
C GLN A 599 18.74 -7.92 -0.12
N MET A 600 19.04 -9.15 0.29
CA MET A 600 20.20 -9.45 1.15
C MET A 600 21.53 -9.05 0.49
N SER A 601 21.73 -9.40 -0.78
CA SER A 601 22.94 -9.04 -1.53
C SER A 601 23.11 -7.52 -1.69
N LYS A 602 22.00 -6.79 -1.90
CA LYS A 602 21.98 -5.32 -1.92
C LYS A 602 22.44 -4.75 -0.58
N LEU A 603 21.93 -5.28 0.54
CA LEU A 603 22.28 -4.85 1.90
C LEU A 603 23.77 -5.09 2.21
N GLN A 604 24.33 -6.24 1.82
CA GLN A 604 25.76 -6.54 1.96
C GLN A 604 26.65 -5.58 1.16
N ASN A 605 26.24 -5.24 -0.06
CA ASN A 605 26.97 -4.30 -0.91
C ASN A 605 26.92 -2.85 -0.38
N SER A 606 25.85 -2.46 0.31
CA SER A 606 25.73 -1.14 0.95
C SER A 606 26.62 -0.97 2.18
N TYR A 607 26.82 -2.03 2.97
CA TYR A 607 27.52 -1.99 4.25
C TYR A 607 28.59 -3.10 4.32
N PRO A 608 29.69 -3.02 3.54
CA PRO A 608 30.66 -4.11 3.39
C PRO A 608 31.53 -4.36 4.62
N PHE A 609 31.52 -3.47 5.62
CA PHE A 609 32.28 -3.55 6.87
C PHE A 609 31.71 -4.56 7.90
N ILE A 610 30.75 -5.39 7.47
CA ILE A 610 30.04 -6.41 8.27
C ILE A 610 30.50 -7.84 7.87
N LEU A 611 31.41 -7.95 6.89
CA LEU A 611 31.98 -9.19 6.35
C LEU A 611 33.44 -9.37 6.80
#